data_AF-A0A151RLL8-F1
#
_entry.id   AF-A0A151RLL8-F1
#
_cell.length_a   1.000
_cell.length_b   1.000
_cell.length_c   1.000
_cell.angle_alpha   90.00
_cell.angle_beta   90.00
_cell.angle_gamma   90.00
#
_symmetry.space_group_name_H-M   'P 1'
#
loop_
_entity.id
_entity.type
_entity.pdbx_description
1 polymer ?
#
loop_
_entity_poly.entity_id
_entity_poly.type
_entity_poly.pdbx_seq_one_letter_code
_entity_poly.pdbx_strand_id
1 'polypeptide(L)' 'KKLYQPLSENKLETMSQADWELLDRQALGVVRLMLAKNVAYNIVNEKTKYGLIKALSNMYEKSST' A
#
# COMPACT_ATOMS: atom_id res chain seq x y z
N LYS A 1 18.24 2.74 -0.50
CA LYS A 1 16.92 2.48 -1.12
C LYS A 1 16.17 1.42 -0.30
N LYS A 2 15.34 1.82 0.68
CA LYS A 2 14.51 0.89 1.48
C LYS A 2 12.99 1.00 1.18
N LEU A 3 12.60 2.01 0.39
CA LEU A 3 11.18 2.37 0.18
C LEU A 3 10.31 1.26 -0.43
N TYR A 4 10.89 0.35 -1.21
CA TYR A 4 10.14 -0.71 -1.90
C TYR A 4 10.14 -2.06 -1.16
N GLN A 5 10.90 -2.19 -0.06
CA GLN A 5 10.93 -3.42 0.73
C GLN A 5 9.54 -3.89 1.24
N PRO A 6 8.62 -2.99 1.62
CA PRO A 6 7.29 -3.44 2.10
C PRO A 6 6.39 -3.98 0.99
N LEU A 7 6.74 -3.69 -0.27
CA LEU A 7 6.01 -4.20 -1.43
C LEU A 7 6.41 -5.63 -1.77
N SER A 8 7.55 -6.14 -1.25
CA SER A 8 7.89 -7.56 -1.44
C SER A 8 6.97 -8.45 -0.60
N GLU A 9 6.66 -9.63 -1.14
CA GLU A 9 5.75 -10.58 -0.49
C GLU A 9 6.35 -11.20 0.78
N ASN A 10 7.68 -11.27 0.86
CA ASN A 10 8.38 -11.91 1.97
C ASN A 10 8.89 -10.87 2.97
N LYS A 11 8.48 -11.01 4.23
CA LYS A 11 9.15 -10.39 5.37
C LYS A 11 10.58 -10.92 5.44
N LEU A 12 11.56 -10.04 5.59
CA LEU A 12 12.94 -10.47 5.87
C LEU A 12 12.95 -11.22 7.21
N GLU A 13 13.49 -12.45 7.24
CA GLU A 13 13.54 -13.29 8.45
C GLU A 13 14.19 -12.58 9.65
N THR A 14 15.07 -11.63 9.39
CA THR A 14 15.80 -10.84 10.41
C THR A 14 15.05 -9.61 10.92
N MET A 15 13.91 -9.25 10.33
CA MET A 15 13.16 -8.03 10.70
C MET A 15 12.12 -8.32 11.77
N SER A 16 12.04 -7.46 12.79
CA SER A 16 10.99 -7.55 13.81
C SER A 16 9.60 -7.32 13.20
N GLN A 17 8.56 -7.86 13.84
CA GLN A 17 7.19 -7.61 13.40
C GLN A 17 6.81 -6.12 13.45
N ALA A 18 7.27 -5.40 14.48
CA ALA A 18 7.00 -3.98 14.66
C ALA A 18 7.66 -3.13 13.56
N ASP A 19 8.91 -3.44 13.20
CA ASP A 19 9.62 -2.73 12.12
C ASP A 19 8.96 -3.00 10.76
N TRP A 20 8.49 -4.22 10.55
CA TRP A 20 7.76 -4.60 9.33
C TRP A 20 6.44 -3.82 9.20
N GLU A 21 5.64 -3.75 10.28
CA GLU A 21 4.38 -3.01 10.31
C GLU A 21 4.59 -1.49 10.15
N LEU A 22 5.66 -0.96 10.73
CA LEU A 22 6.04 0.45 10.56
C LEU A 22 6.38 0.75 9.09
N LEU A 23 7.17 -0.12 8.45
CA LEU A 23 7.54 0.04 7.05
C LEU A 23 6.34 -0.13 6.11
N ASP A 24 5.44 -1.08 6.37
CA ASP A 24 4.19 -1.25 5.60
C ASP A 24 3.34 0.03 5.67
N ARG A 25 3.18 0.60 6.87
CA ARG A 25 2.45 1.87 7.06
C ARG A 25 3.10 3.04 6.33
N GLN A 26 4.43 3.12 6.33
CA GLN A 26 5.17 4.15 5.59
C GLN A 26 4.99 4.01 4.08
N ALA A 27 5.08 2.78 3.54
CA ALA A 27 4.85 2.52 2.13
C ALA A 27 3.43 2.91 1.71
N LEU A 28 2.42 2.56 2.51
CA LEU A 28 1.03 3.00 2.27
C LEU A 28 0.90 4.53 2.23
N GLY A 29 1.59 5.24 3.13
CA GLY A 29 1.62 6.70 3.14
C GLY A 29 2.24 7.29 1.86
N VAL A 30 3.38 6.74 1.44
CA VAL A 30 4.06 7.18 0.20
C VAL A 30 3.20 6.93 -1.04
N VAL A 31 2.53 5.78 -1.13
CA VAL A 31 1.60 5.49 -2.25
C VAL A 31 0.49 6.53 -2.30
N ARG A 32 -0.16 6.85 -1.18
CA ARG A 32 -1.20 7.89 -1.14
C ARG A 32 -0.72 9.26 -1.60
N LEU A 33 0.50 9.65 -1.22
CA LEU A 33 1.09 10.93 -1.58
C LEU A 33 1.40 11.04 -3.07
N MET A 34 1.73 9.92 -3.73
CA MET A 34 2.03 9.90 -5.17
C MET A 34 0.78 9.85 -6.05
N LEU A 35 -0.38 9.52 -5.49
CA LEU A 35 -1.62 9.36 -6.25
C LEU A 35 -2.37 10.69 -6.42
N ALA A 36 -3.14 10.78 -7.51
CA ALA A 36 -4.08 11.87 -7.71
C ALA A 36 -5.12 11.90 -6.57
N LYS A 37 -5.59 13.10 -6.20
CA LYS A 37 -6.48 13.31 -5.04
C LYS A 37 -7.72 12.39 -5.03
N ASN A 38 -8.35 12.19 -6.19
CA ASN A 38 -9.52 11.33 -6.35
C ASN A 38 -9.20 9.85 -6.08
N VAL A 39 -8.03 9.37 -6.49
CA VAL A 39 -7.57 8.00 -6.23
C VAL A 39 -7.14 7.83 -4.78
N ALA A 40 -6.39 8.80 -4.23
CA ALA A 40 -5.94 8.78 -2.84
C ALA A 40 -7.13 8.77 -1.85
N TYR A 41 -8.21 9.49 -2.16
CA TYR A 41 -9.43 9.51 -1.35
C TYR A 41 -10.09 8.13 -1.24
N ASN A 42 -10.16 7.37 -2.34
CA ASN A 42 -10.80 6.06 -2.37
C ASN A 42 -10.06 4.99 -1.54
N ILE A 43 -8.76 5.18 -1.29
CA ILE A 43 -7.91 4.24 -0.54
C ILE A 43 -7.50 4.76 0.84
N VAL A 44 -8.08 5.88 1.30
CA VAL A 44 -7.67 6.56 2.54
C VAL A 44 -7.82 5.66 3.78
N ASN A 45 -8.81 4.75 3.76
CA ASN A 45 -9.13 3.86 4.87
C ASN A 45 -8.34 2.53 4.83
N GLU A 46 -7.57 2.26 3.78
CA GLU A 46 -6.87 0.99 3.61
C GLU A 46 -5.64 0.88 4.52
N LYS A 47 -5.69 -0.03 5.49
CA LYS A 47 -4.60 -0.18 6.48
C LYS A 47 -3.58 -1.26 6.12
N THR A 48 -3.86 -2.04 5.09
CA THR A 48 -3.06 -3.20 4.71
C THR A 48 -2.71 -3.13 3.23
N LYS A 49 -1.56 -3.71 2.86
CA LYS A 49 -1.17 -3.91 1.46
C LYS A 49 -2.27 -4.60 0.64
N TYR A 50 -2.89 -5.65 1.18
CA TYR A 50 -3.95 -6.38 0.50
C TYR A 50 -5.17 -5.51 0.23
N GLY A 51 -5.63 -4.75 1.24
CA GLY A 51 -6.74 -3.82 1.11
C GLY A 51 -6.47 -2.73 0.07
N LEU A 52 -5.24 -2.18 0.06
CA LEU A 52 -4.78 -1.23 -0.94
C LEU A 52 -4.87 -1.82 -2.36
N ILE A 53 -4.27 -2.98 -2.61
CA ILE A 53 -4.27 -3.62 -3.94
C ILE A 53 -5.70 -3.90 -4.38
N LYS A 54 -6.53 -4.47 -3.50
CA LYS A 54 -7.94 -4.75 -3.80
C LYS A 54 -8.73 -3.48 -4.15
N ALA A 55 -8.53 -2.39 -3.42
CA ALA A 55 -9.20 -1.12 -3.69
C ALA A 55 -8.77 -0.54 -5.06
N LEU A 56 -7.48 -0.59 -5.39
CA LEU A 56 -6.97 -0.16 -6.68
C LEU A 56 -7.51 -1.04 -7.83
N SER A 57 -7.48 -2.38 -7.68
CA SER A 57 -8.06 -3.31 -8.66
C SER A 57 -9.52 -3.00 -8.92
N ASN A 58 -10.34 -2.87 -7.86
CA ASN A 58 -11.75 -2.53 -7.99
C ASN A 58 -11.98 -1.20 -8.73
N MET A 59 -11.13 -0.19 -8.50
CA MET A 59 -11.25 1.10 -9.18
C MET A 59 -11.02 0.96 -10.69
N TYR A 60 -9.95 0.28 -11.11
CA TYR A 60 -9.62 0.16 -12.53
C TYR A 60 -10.47 -0.87 -13.27
N GLU A 61 -10.91 -1.94 -12.61
CA GLU A 61 -11.81 -2.94 -13.19
C GLU A 61 -13.22 -2.38 -13.41
N LYS A 62 -13.78 -1.63 -12.44
CA LYS A 62 -15.13 -1.05 -12.59
C LYS A 62 -15.19 0.15 -13.52
N SER A 63 -14.10 0.90 -13.67
CA SER A 63 -14.07 2.12 -14.49
C SER A 63 -13.72 1.86 -15.96
N SER A 64 -13.39 0.62 -16.33
CA SER A 64 -13.01 0.24 -17.71
C SER A 64 -14.23 -0.07 -18.60
N THR A 65 -15.37 0.57 -18.37
CA THR A 65 -16.59 0.42 -19.19
C THR A 65 -16.86 1.68 -20.00
#